data_AF-A0A919IFK1-F1
#
_entry.id   AF-A0A919IFK1-F1
#
_cell.length_a   1.000
_cell.length_b   1.000
_cell.length_c   1.000
_cell.angle_alpha   90.00
_cell.angle_beta   90.00
_cell.angle_gamma   90.00
#
_symmetry.space_group_name_H-M   'P 1'
#
loop_
_entity.id
_entity.type
_entity.pdbx_description
1 polymer ?
#
loop_
_entity_poly.entity_id
_entity_poly.type
_entity_poly.pdbx_seq_one_letter_code
_entity_poly.pdbx_strand_id
1 'polypeptide(L)'
;MSAVANPATVDECLRVGAGFSQGDLNWIAEQFSPLDARLAAFQADTTALYISVKDRESPGQKVTLEATVGGREKLVVTSSEEDLHAAIMDVRDDLKRRLNDAKTKHEPRHNRHLRDVPQPLSDEELRSDAELA
;
A
#
# COMPACT_ATOMS: atom_id res chain seq x y z
N MET A 1 -24.20 -0.49 18.90
CA MET A 1 -22.97 0.06 18.29
C MET A 1 -22.16 0.65 19.43
N SER A 2 -21.16 -0.07 19.96
CA SER A 2 -20.29 0.51 21.00
C SER A 2 -19.45 1.59 20.35
N ALA A 3 -19.56 2.82 20.86
CA ALA A 3 -18.66 3.90 20.48
C ALA A 3 -17.24 3.44 20.83
N VAL A 4 -16.36 3.43 19.84
CA VAL A 4 -14.92 3.25 20.08
C VAL A 4 -14.45 4.42 20.96
N ALA A 5 -13.83 4.11 22.10
CA ALA A 5 -13.42 5.12 23.08
C ALA A 5 -12.30 6.03 22.55
N ASN A 6 -11.54 5.55 21.56
CA ASN A 6 -10.47 6.28 20.89
C ASN A 6 -10.46 5.93 19.39
N PRO A 7 -11.20 6.66 18.54
CA PRO A 7 -11.28 6.35 17.11
C PRO A 7 -9.93 6.58 16.43
N ALA A 8 -9.49 5.63 15.60
CA ALA A 8 -8.28 5.80 14.83
C ALA A 8 -8.42 6.92 13.79
N THR A 9 -7.42 7.80 13.74
CA THR A 9 -7.28 8.86 12.72
C THR A 9 -5.98 8.71 11.96
N VAL A 10 -5.92 9.25 10.74
CA VAL A 10 -4.70 9.30 9.94
C VAL A 10 -3.61 10.05 10.69
N ASP A 11 -3.91 11.22 11.25
CA ASP A 11 -2.91 12.06 11.95
C ASP A 11 -2.25 11.32 13.11
N GLU A 12 -3.01 10.55 13.88
CA GLU A 12 -2.47 9.81 15.02
C GLU A 12 -1.72 8.55 14.60
N CYS A 13 -2.18 7.86 13.55
CA CYS A 13 -1.71 6.53 13.18
C CYS A 13 -0.66 6.53 12.07
N LEU A 14 -0.57 7.58 11.26
CA LEU A 14 0.34 7.67 10.10
C LEU A 14 1.77 7.93 10.56
N ARG A 15 2.67 7.10 10.05
CA ARG A 15 4.11 7.23 10.20
C ARG A 15 4.76 7.14 8.83
N VAL A 16 5.74 7.99 8.59
CA VAL A 16 6.58 7.95 7.39
C VAL A 16 7.83 7.13 7.65
N GLY A 17 8.21 6.37 6.64
CA GLY A 17 9.37 5.50 6.61
C GLY A 17 10.45 5.99 5.65
N ALA A 18 11.32 5.08 5.25
CA ALA A 18 12.41 5.37 4.32
C ALA A 18 11.91 6.09 3.05
N GLY A 19 12.70 7.06 2.58
CA GLY A 19 12.44 7.86 1.37
C GLY A 19 11.43 9.01 1.55
N PHE A 20 10.72 9.06 2.66
CA PHE A 20 9.89 10.20 3.06
C PHE A 20 10.57 10.99 4.18
N SER A 21 10.39 12.31 4.14
CA SER A 21 10.82 13.22 5.18
C SER A 21 9.66 13.57 6.12
N GLN A 22 9.97 14.12 7.28
CA GLN A 22 8.95 14.64 8.19
C GLN A 22 8.13 15.78 7.57
N GLY A 23 8.70 16.51 6.60
CA GLY A 23 7.99 17.53 5.83
C GLY A 23 6.93 16.95 4.89
N ASP A 24 7.14 15.73 4.40
CA ASP A 24 6.16 15.03 3.55
C ASP A 24 4.96 14.52 4.39
N LEU A 25 5.11 14.33 5.70
CA LEU A 25 4.07 13.73 6.55
C LEU A 25 2.76 14.52 6.50
N ASN A 26 2.81 15.84 6.67
CA ASN A 26 1.60 16.68 6.68
C ASN A 26 0.85 16.57 5.35
N TRP A 27 1.59 16.65 4.25
CA TRP A 27 1.01 16.54 2.92
C TRP A 27 0.41 15.15 2.66
N ILE A 28 1.08 14.07 3.07
CA ILE A 28 0.55 12.71 2.95
C ILE A 28 -0.70 12.53 3.83
N ALA A 29 -0.68 13.06 5.05
CA ALA A 29 -1.82 13.02 5.96
C ALA A 29 -3.04 13.71 5.36
N GLU A 30 -2.87 14.89 4.74
CA GLU A 30 -3.94 15.59 4.01
C GLU A 30 -4.51 14.71 2.89
N GLN A 31 -3.65 14.08 2.09
CA GLN A 31 -4.10 13.18 1.02
C GLN A 31 -4.87 11.98 1.56
N PHE A 32 -4.50 11.50 2.75
CA PHE A 32 -5.06 10.32 3.39
C PHE A 32 -6.30 10.63 4.25
N SER A 33 -6.60 11.90 4.54
CA SER A 33 -7.78 12.33 5.32
C SER A 33 -9.12 11.66 4.92
N PRO A 34 -9.40 11.28 3.65
CA PRO A 34 -10.62 10.53 3.33
C PRO A 34 -10.71 9.15 3.99
N LEU A 35 -9.60 8.61 4.51
CA LEU A 35 -9.54 7.37 5.27
C LEU A 35 -10.08 7.52 6.70
N ASP A 36 -10.10 8.72 7.28
CA ASP A 36 -10.53 8.95 8.68
C ASP A 36 -11.93 8.40 8.96
N ALA A 37 -12.88 8.65 8.06
CA ALA A 37 -14.23 8.14 8.18
C ALA A 37 -14.29 6.60 8.22
N ARG A 38 -13.31 5.90 7.65
CA ARG A 38 -13.20 4.43 7.69
C ARG A 38 -12.42 3.95 8.91
N LEU A 39 -11.34 4.64 9.26
CA LEU A 39 -10.49 4.35 10.41
C LEU A 39 -11.23 4.56 11.74
N ALA A 40 -12.18 5.50 11.79
CA ALA A 40 -13.02 5.76 12.97
C ALA A 40 -13.86 4.56 13.43
N ALA A 41 -13.93 3.47 12.66
CA ALA A 41 -14.54 2.22 13.11
C ALA A 41 -13.59 1.32 13.94
N PHE A 42 -12.32 1.69 14.05
CA PHE A 42 -11.26 0.97 14.73
C PHE A 42 -10.65 1.84 15.83
N GLN A 43 -9.89 1.21 16.74
CA GLN A 43 -9.23 1.89 17.85
C GLN A 43 -7.82 2.30 17.46
N ALA A 44 -7.41 3.53 17.80
CA ALA A 44 -6.08 4.06 17.48
C ALA A 44 -4.96 3.16 18.02
N ASP A 45 -5.10 2.64 19.25
CA ASP A 45 -4.09 1.78 19.91
C ASP A 45 -3.82 0.47 19.16
N THR A 46 -4.75 0.06 18.29
CA THR A 46 -4.67 -1.18 17.52
C THR A 46 -4.51 -0.93 16.02
N THR A 47 -4.33 0.33 15.64
CA THR A 47 -4.29 0.79 14.25
C THR A 47 -2.98 1.54 14.00
N ALA A 48 -2.25 1.15 12.95
CA ALA A 48 -1.01 1.79 12.57
C ALA A 48 -0.91 1.85 11.05
N LEU A 49 -0.52 3.00 10.50
CA LEU A 49 -0.27 3.21 9.08
C LEU A 49 1.20 3.59 8.89
N TYR A 50 1.91 2.87 8.04
CA TYR A 50 3.31 3.12 7.76
C TYR A 50 3.54 3.18 6.25
N ILE A 51 4.01 4.32 5.75
CA ILE A 51 4.28 4.53 4.33
C ILE A 51 5.78 4.68 4.10
N SER A 52 6.31 4.01 3.08
CA SER A 52 7.71 4.12 2.68
C SER A 52 7.82 4.19 1.16
N VAL A 53 8.89 4.80 0.66
CA VAL A 53 9.22 4.83 -0.76
C VAL A 53 10.66 4.38 -0.96
N LYS A 54 10.86 3.52 -1.95
CA LYS A 54 12.18 3.15 -2.45
C LYS A 54 12.40 3.81 -3.79
N ASP A 55 13.66 4.19 -4.04
CA ASP A 55 14.10 4.75 -5.31
C ASP A 55 13.23 5.95 -5.75
N ARG A 56 12.92 6.85 -4.80
CA ARG A 56 12.08 8.05 -4.98
C ARG A 56 12.54 8.86 -6.19
N GLU A 57 11.59 9.33 -6.99
CA GLU A 57 11.81 10.15 -8.20
C GLU A 57 12.70 9.45 -9.26
N SER A 58 12.67 8.12 -9.29
CA SER A 58 13.34 7.32 -10.31
C SER A 58 12.38 6.36 -11.03
N PRO A 59 12.72 5.86 -12.23
CA PRO A 59 11.91 4.87 -12.96
C PRO A 59 11.71 3.54 -12.22
N GLY A 60 12.42 3.30 -11.11
CA GLY A 60 12.26 2.13 -10.24
C GLY A 60 11.46 2.42 -8.97
N GLN A 61 10.81 3.59 -8.86
CA GLN A 61 10.15 4.03 -7.64
C GLN A 61 9.10 3.02 -7.19
N LYS A 62 9.15 2.69 -5.88
CA LYS A 62 8.17 1.80 -5.27
C LYS A 62 7.67 2.38 -3.96
N VAL A 63 6.41 2.79 -3.96
CA VAL A 63 5.71 3.22 -2.74
C VAL A 63 5.05 2.02 -2.10
N THR A 64 5.28 1.82 -0.81
CA THR A 64 4.72 0.74 -0.01
C THR A 64 3.98 1.34 1.17
N LEU A 65 2.71 0.98 1.33
CA LEU A 65 1.89 1.35 2.47
C LEU A 65 1.47 0.09 3.22
N GLU A 66 1.77 0.10 4.50
CA GLU A 66 1.51 -0.96 5.45
C GLU A 66 0.49 -0.46 6.47
N ALA A 67 -0.59 -1.21 6.65
CA ALA A 67 -1.67 -0.86 7.56
C ALA A 67 -1.99 -2.06 8.46
N THR A 68 -1.83 -1.88 9.76
CA THR A 68 -2.34 -2.81 10.79
C THR A 68 -3.61 -2.20 11.34
N VAL A 69 -4.72 -2.94 11.39
CA VAL A 69 -6.01 -2.38 11.81
C VAL A 69 -6.73 -3.36 12.74
N GLY A 70 -7.15 -2.88 13.91
CA GLY A 70 -7.92 -3.68 14.87
C GLY A 70 -7.14 -4.87 15.46
N GLY A 71 -5.80 -4.79 15.50
CA GLY A 71 -4.94 -5.88 15.99
C GLY A 71 -4.96 -7.13 15.10
N ARG A 72 -5.37 -6.98 13.84
CA ARG A 72 -5.49 -8.07 12.86
C ARG A 72 -4.25 -8.18 11.97
N GLU A 73 -4.36 -9.04 10.96
CA GLU A 73 -3.40 -9.19 9.89
C GLU A 73 -3.04 -7.86 9.24
N LYS A 74 -1.74 -7.69 9.00
CA LYS A 74 -1.15 -6.52 8.37
C LYS A 74 -1.49 -6.48 6.89
N LEU A 75 -2.13 -5.40 6.46
CA LEU A 75 -2.41 -5.13 5.05
C LEU A 75 -1.20 -4.43 4.44
N VAL A 76 -0.71 -4.95 3.32
CA VAL A 76 0.38 -4.32 2.56
C VAL A 76 -0.10 -4.03 1.14
N VAL A 77 -0.08 -2.77 0.75
CA VAL A 77 -0.33 -2.29 -0.62
C VAL A 77 0.93 -1.65 -1.16
N THR A 78 1.16 -1.80 -2.46
CA THR A 78 2.34 -1.27 -3.13
C THR A 78 1.95 -0.66 -4.45
N SER A 79 2.53 0.48 -4.79
CA SER A 79 2.40 1.12 -6.09
C SER A 79 3.76 1.21 -6.78
N SER A 80 3.75 1.10 -8.10
CA SER A 80 4.91 1.22 -8.99
C SER A 80 4.79 2.42 -9.93
N GLU A 81 3.93 3.38 -9.60
CA GLU A 81 3.80 4.62 -10.38
C GLU A 81 5.08 5.46 -10.27
N GLU A 82 5.51 5.99 -11.42
CA GLU A 82 6.70 6.85 -11.52
C GLU A 82 6.45 8.22 -10.87
N ASP A 83 5.24 8.76 -11.01
CA ASP A 83 4.83 9.99 -10.33
C ASP A 83 4.51 9.71 -8.85
N LEU A 84 5.24 10.38 -7.94
CA LEU A 84 5.10 10.15 -6.50
C LEU A 84 3.69 10.49 -5.99
N HIS A 85 3.06 11.52 -6.54
CA HIS A 85 1.71 11.89 -6.13
C HIS A 85 0.69 10.83 -6.59
N ALA A 86 0.78 10.37 -7.84
CA ALA A 86 -0.03 9.28 -8.36
C ALA A 86 0.19 8.00 -7.54
N ALA A 87 1.43 7.66 -7.20
CA ALA A 87 1.75 6.50 -6.38
C ALA A 87 1.11 6.56 -4.99
N ILE A 88 1.12 7.74 -4.34
CA ILE A 88 0.50 7.96 -3.03
C ILE A 88 -1.03 7.87 -3.12
N MET A 89 -1.62 8.43 -4.17
CA MET A 89 -3.06 8.38 -4.41
C MET A 89 -3.53 6.94 -4.69
N ASP A 90 -2.76 6.20 -5.47
CA ASP A 90 -2.99 4.79 -5.78
C ASP A 90 -2.97 3.93 -4.51
N VAL A 91 -1.89 3.97 -3.71
CA VAL A 91 -1.83 3.19 -2.46
C VAL A 91 -2.93 3.58 -1.47
N ARG A 92 -3.35 4.86 -1.43
CA ARG A 92 -4.48 5.31 -0.59
C ARG A 92 -5.78 4.67 -1.02
N ASP A 93 -6.10 4.74 -2.31
CA ASP A 93 -7.36 4.23 -2.84
C ASP A 93 -7.41 2.70 -2.74
N ASP A 94 -6.26 2.05 -2.89
CA ASP A 94 -6.13 0.61 -2.73
C ASP A 94 -6.26 0.19 -1.25
N LEU A 95 -5.69 0.95 -0.31
CA LEU A 95 -5.92 0.73 1.12
C LEU A 95 -7.40 0.96 1.48
N LYS A 96 -8.02 2.03 0.98
CA LYS A 96 -9.46 2.30 1.18
C LYS A 96 -10.31 1.12 0.73
N ARG A 97 -10.02 0.55 -0.44
CA ARG A 97 -10.67 -0.65 -0.95
C ARG A 97 -10.46 -1.84 -0.02
N ARG A 98 -9.23 -2.09 0.44
CA ARG A 98 -8.93 -3.19 1.37
C ARG A 98 -9.59 -3.02 2.75
N LEU A 99 -9.75 -1.80 3.26
CA LEU A 99 -10.48 -1.53 4.48
C LEU A 99 -11.98 -1.82 4.33
N ASN A 100 -12.58 -1.47 3.19
CA ASN A 100 -13.97 -1.82 2.88
C ASN A 100 -14.13 -3.33 2.73
N ASP A 101 -13.20 -3.98 2.02
CA ASP A 101 -13.15 -5.43 1.90
C ASP A 101 -13.02 -6.08 3.27
N ALA A 102 -12.16 -5.61 4.17
CA ALA A 102 -11.99 -6.18 5.51
C ALA A 102 -13.24 -6.05 6.39
N LYS A 103 -14.08 -5.03 6.16
CA LYS A 103 -15.41 -4.94 6.78
C LYS A 103 -16.43 -5.90 6.16
N THR A 104 -16.26 -6.27 4.89
CA THR A 104 -17.23 -7.04 4.09
C THR A 104 -16.87 -8.53 3.96
N LYS A 105 -15.57 -8.87 4.03
CA LYS A 105 -14.96 -10.21 3.93
C LYS A 105 -15.11 -11.04 5.21
N HIS A 106 -16.32 -11.00 5.78
CA HIS A 106 -16.95 -12.18 6.33
C HIS A 106 -17.29 -13.21 5.23
N GLU A 107 -17.05 -12.89 3.95
CA GLU A 107 -16.97 -13.85 2.83
C GLU A 107 -15.65 -13.73 2.05
N PRO A 108 -14.91 -14.84 1.86
CA PRO A 108 -13.55 -14.81 1.34
C PRO A 108 -13.59 -14.81 -0.19
N ARG A 109 -13.16 -13.74 -0.86
CA ARG A 109 -12.89 -13.84 -2.32
C ARG A 109 -11.99 -12.74 -2.89
N HIS A 110 -11.01 -13.22 -3.66
CA HIS A 110 -10.19 -12.56 -4.68
C HIS A 110 -8.93 -11.75 -4.30
N ASN A 111 -7.83 -12.49 -4.19
CA ASN A 111 -6.51 -12.09 -4.72
C ASN A 111 -6.45 -12.48 -6.21
N ARG A 112 -6.96 -11.65 -7.14
CA ARG A 112 -6.78 -11.89 -8.60
C ARG A 112 -6.04 -10.81 -9.38
N HIS A 113 -5.70 -9.66 -8.80
CA HIS A 113 -4.99 -8.61 -9.53
C HIS A 113 -3.46 -8.58 -9.33
N LEU A 114 -2.88 -9.56 -8.62
CA LEU A 114 -1.41 -9.66 -8.44
C LEU A 114 -0.73 -10.61 -9.44
N ARG A 115 -1.40 -10.93 -10.55
CA ARG A 115 -0.80 -11.62 -11.70
C ARG A 115 -0.94 -10.76 -12.94
N ASP A 116 -0.21 -9.65 -12.95
CA ASP A 116 0.31 -9.10 -14.19
C ASP A 116 1.72 -8.56 -13.90
N VAL A 117 2.66 -9.49 -13.78
CA VAL A 117 4.06 -9.18 -14.00
C VAL A 117 4.30 -9.58 -15.45
N PRO A 118 4.47 -8.63 -16.39
CA PRO A 118 5.06 -8.98 -17.67
C PRO A 118 6.45 -9.50 -17.36
N GLN A 119 6.66 -10.82 -17.49
CA GLN A 119 7.99 -11.38 -17.44
C GLN A 119 8.80 -10.73 -18.56
N PRO A 120 9.97 -10.13 -18.29
CA PRO A 120 10.81 -9.66 -19.37
C PRO A 120 11.19 -10.88 -20.20
N LEU A 121 10.76 -10.88 -21.46
CA LEU A 121 11.37 -11.69 -22.51
C LEU A 121 12.82 -11.21 -22.61
N SER A 122 13.74 -11.96 -21.99
CA SER A 122 15.15 -11.77 -22.28
C SER A 122 15.47 -12.55 -23.55
N ASP A 123 15.77 -11.79 -24.60
CA ASP A 123 16.47 -12.18 -25.82
C ASP A 123 17.85 -12.80 -25.50
N GLU A 124 17.88 -14.04 -25.02
CA GLU A 124 19.10 -14.85 -25.04
C GLU A 124 19.20 -15.55 -26.40
N GLU A 125 19.51 -14.72 -27.38
CA GLU A 125 20.06 -15.11 -28.66
C GLU A 125 21.13 -16.20 -28.52
N LEU A 126 20.98 -17.20 -29.37
CA LEU A 126 22.04 -17.66 -30.26
C LEU A 126 23.43 -17.74 -29.63
N ARG A 127 23.72 -18.85 -28.96
CA ARG A 127 25.04 -19.45 -29.08
C ARG A 127 24.97 -20.96 -28.84
N SER A 128 25.04 -21.65 -29.98
CA SER A 128 25.95 -22.77 -30.14
C SER A 128 25.65 -24.00 -29.31
N ASP A 129 24.89 -24.92 -29.90
CA ASP A 129 25.34 -26.32 -29.94
C ASP A 129 24.94 -26.91 -31.30
N ALA A 130 25.85 -26.73 -32.26
CA ALA A 130 26.06 -27.76 -33.24
C ALA A 130 26.65 -28.95 -32.49
N GLU A 131 25.98 -30.10 -32.44
CA GLU A 131 26.50 -31.44 -32.80
C GLU A 131 25.55 -32.57 -32.33
N LEU A 132 25.39 -33.60 -33.19
CA LEU A 132 24.68 -34.89 -33.05
C LEU A 132 23.13 -34.88 -33.11
N ALA A 133 22.45 -35.65 -33.96
CA ALA A 133 22.80 -36.81 -34.78
C ALA A 133 21.92 -36.87 -36.05
#